data_AF-X1IYG9-F1
#
_entry.id   AF-X1IYG9-F1
#
_cell.length_a   1.000
_cell.length_b   1.000
_cell.length_c   1.000
_cell.angle_alpha   90.00
_cell.angle_beta   90.00
_cell.angle_gamma   90.00
#
_symmetry.space_group_name_H-M   'P 1'
#
loop_
_entity.id
_entity.type
_entity.pdbx_description
1 polymer ?
#
loop_
_entity_poly.entity_id
_entity_poly.type
_entity_poly.pdbx_seq_one_letter_code
_entity_poly.pdbx_strand_id
1 'polypeptide(L)'
;HARSTGPYSLVTQQPLGGKAQFGGQRFGEMEVWALEAYGAAYALQEMLTIKSDDVTGRVKTYEAIVKGENIEKPGIPESFKVLIKEMQSLALDVEVLSEEGKEVKVSRAEDEIMKTVEDLGIDLKEEKDLEDGKVKETKGKDKKIKRKKSEDEKEESNTKVSKKKKVRSKK
;
A
#
# COMPACT_ATOMS: atom_id res chain seq x y z
N HIS A 1 -5.63 -20.08 -21.95
CA HIS A 1 -5.28 -18.75 -21.41
C HIS A 1 -4.28 -18.99 -20.31
N ALA A 2 -3.14 -18.32 -20.35
CA ALA A 2 -2.09 -18.45 -19.34
C ALA A 2 -1.83 -17.07 -18.75
N ARG A 3 -1.65 -17.01 -17.44
CA ARG A 3 -1.39 -15.79 -16.67
C ARG A 3 -0.18 -16.05 -15.78
N SER A 4 0.77 -15.12 -15.79
CA SER A 4 1.91 -15.12 -14.87
C SER A 4 1.69 -14.08 -13.77
N THR A 5 1.57 -12.81 -14.15
CA THR A 5 1.18 -11.69 -13.27
C THR A 5 0.06 -10.89 -13.91
N GLY A 6 -0.63 -10.04 -13.14
CA GLY A 6 -1.75 -9.23 -13.65
C GLY A 6 -2.38 -8.35 -12.57
N PRO A 7 -3.51 -7.70 -12.89
CA PRO A 7 -4.20 -6.82 -11.94
C PRO A 7 -4.88 -7.63 -10.81
N TYR A 8 -5.05 -6.96 -9.67
CA TYR A 8 -5.65 -7.51 -8.44
C TYR A 8 -6.84 -6.66 -8.00
N SER A 9 -7.75 -7.28 -7.25
CA SER A 9 -8.86 -6.60 -6.58
C SER A 9 -8.33 -5.61 -5.53
N LEU A 10 -8.99 -4.45 -5.42
CA LEU A 10 -8.62 -3.43 -4.43
C LEU A 10 -8.85 -3.92 -3.00
N VAL A 11 -9.94 -4.66 -2.77
CA VAL A 11 -10.36 -5.07 -1.42
C VAL A 11 -9.66 -6.36 -0.98
N THR A 12 -9.84 -7.45 -1.73
CA THR A 12 -9.35 -8.77 -1.33
C THR A 12 -7.93 -9.08 -1.79
N GLN A 13 -7.33 -8.21 -2.60
CA GLN A 13 -6.00 -8.42 -3.21
C GLN A 13 -5.88 -9.70 -4.04
N GLN A 14 -6.99 -10.32 -4.42
CA GLN A 14 -7.03 -11.52 -5.26
C GLN A 14 -6.93 -11.17 -6.76
N PRO A 15 -6.40 -12.07 -7.60
CA PRO A 15 -6.42 -11.93 -9.06
C PRO A 15 -7.83 -11.65 -9.59
N LEU A 16 -7.97 -10.64 -10.43
CA LEU A 16 -9.25 -10.35 -11.07
C LEU A 16 -9.68 -11.51 -11.99
N GLY A 17 -11.00 -11.68 -12.16
CA GLY A 17 -11.57 -12.65 -13.10
C GLY A 17 -11.67 -12.11 -14.52
N GLY A 18 -11.76 -13.02 -15.50
CA GLY A 18 -12.12 -12.71 -16.88
C GLY A 18 -10.96 -12.78 -17.88
N LYS A 19 -11.21 -13.42 -19.03
CA LYS A 19 -10.20 -13.65 -20.09
C LYS A 19 -9.62 -12.36 -20.68
N ALA A 20 -10.41 -11.28 -20.71
CA ALA A 20 -10.00 -9.99 -21.28
C ALA A 20 -9.06 -9.18 -20.36
N GLN A 21 -9.10 -9.42 -19.05
CA GLN A 21 -8.30 -8.69 -18.05
C GLN A 21 -7.07 -9.48 -17.59
N PHE A 22 -6.67 -10.49 -18.37
CA PHE A 22 -5.66 -11.47 -17.96
C PHE A 22 -5.95 -12.02 -16.57
N GLY A 23 -7.21 -12.42 -16.37
CA GLY A 23 -7.70 -12.86 -15.08
C GLY A 23 -7.15 -14.21 -14.65
N GLY A 24 -7.05 -14.40 -13.34
CA GLY A 24 -6.60 -15.66 -12.74
C GLY A 24 -7.60 -16.79 -12.97
N GLN A 25 -7.10 -18.03 -12.89
CA GLN A 25 -7.98 -19.20 -12.79
C GLN A 25 -8.54 -19.28 -11.37
N ARG A 26 -9.84 -19.56 -11.25
CA ARG A 26 -10.43 -19.83 -9.93
C ARG A 26 -9.95 -21.19 -9.45
N PHE A 27 -9.38 -21.20 -8.26
CA PHE A 27 -9.11 -22.40 -7.47
C PHE A 27 -10.22 -22.49 -6.41
N GLY A 28 -11.13 -23.46 -6.55
CA GLY A 28 -12.31 -23.61 -5.71
C GLY A 28 -12.15 -24.69 -4.65
N GLU A 29 -13.23 -24.89 -3.89
CA GLU A 29 -13.30 -25.86 -2.79
C GLU A 29 -13.02 -27.29 -3.24
N MET A 30 -13.50 -27.67 -4.44
CA MET A 30 -13.26 -29.02 -4.97
C MET A 30 -11.78 -29.26 -5.28
N GLU A 31 -11.08 -28.25 -5.80
CA GLU A 31 -9.64 -28.36 -6.06
C GLU A 31 -8.82 -28.33 -4.77
N VAL A 32 -9.28 -27.60 -3.75
CA VAL A 32 -8.71 -27.66 -2.39
C VAL A 32 -8.82 -29.09 -1.84
N TRP A 33 -10.00 -29.70 -1.90
CA TRP A 33 -10.19 -31.09 -1.43
C TRP A 33 -9.28 -32.08 -2.16
N ALA A 34 -9.07 -31.88 -3.46
CA ALA A 34 -8.15 -32.71 -4.22
C ALA A 34 -6.72 -32.61 -3.66
N LEU A 35 -6.19 -31.40 -3.46
CA LEU A 35 -4.83 -31.23 -2.91
C LEU A 35 -4.69 -31.73 -1.47
N GLU A 36 -5.72 -31.55 -0.65
CA GLU A 36 -5.77 -32.08 0.71
C GLU A 36 -5.72 -33.61 0.72
N ALA A 37 -6.51 -34.27 -0.13
CA ALA A 37 -6.52 -35.72 -0.26
C ALA A 37 -5.18 -36.29 -0.74
N TYR A 38 -4.46 -35.54 -1.58
CA TYR A 38 -3.09 -35.89 -2.00
C TYR A 38 -2.04 -35.63 -0.91
N GLY A 39 -2.37 -34.93 0.18
CA GLY A 39 -1.40 -34.52 1.20
C GLY A 39 -0.43 -33.44 0.71
N ALA A 40 -0.80 -32.69 -0.32
CA ALA A 40 0.06 -31.68 -0.95
C ALA A 40 0.01 -30.33 -0.19
N ALA A 41 0.34 -30.34 1.11
CA ALA A 41 0.19 -29.19 2.00
C ALA A 41 0.94 -27.93 1.51
N TYR A 42 2.19 -28.08 1.05
CA TYR A 42 2.98 -26.95 0.54
C TYR A 42 2.40 -26.35 -0.74
N ALA A 43 1.88 -27.18 -1.65
CA ALA A 43 1.26 -26.70 -2.88
C ALA A 43 -0.05 -25.96 -2.58
N LEU A 44 -0.86 -26.48 -1.65
CA LEU A 44 -2.08 -25.82 -1.20
C LEU A 44 -1.77 -24.47 -0.53
N GLN A 45 -0.78 -24.44 0.37
CA GLN A 45 -0.34 -23.21 1.02
C GLN A 45 0.12 -22.18 -0.02
N GLU A 46 0.95 -22.59 -0.99
CA GLU A 46 1.44 -21.72 -2.05
C GLU A 46 0.30 -21.13 -2.90
N MET A 47 -0.70 -21.95 -3.22
CA MET A 47 -1.89 -21.55 -3.97
C MET A 47 -2.74 -20.54 -3.20
N LEU A 48 -2.90 -20.71 -1.88
CA LEU A 48 -3.74 -19.84 -1.06
C LEU A 48 -3.05 -18.54 -0.64
N THR A 49 -1.72 -18.48 -0.64
CA THR A 49 -0.94 -17.34 -0.14
C THR A 49 -0.25 -16.59 -1.29
N ILE A 50 1.00 -16.95 -1.61
CA ILE A 50 1.89 -16.20 -2.51
C ILE A 50 1.38 -16.11 -3.95
N LYS A 51 0.51 -17.04 -4.39
CA LYS A 51 -0.13 -17.02 -5.72
C LYS A 51 -1.50 -16.30 -5.74
N SER A 52 -2.06 -15.97 -4.57
CA SER A 52 -3.42 -15.43 -4.44
C SER A 52 -3.40 -14.01 -3.87
N ASP A 53 -3.27 -13.85 -2.54
CA ASP A 53 -3.60 -12.60 -1.85
C ASP A 53 -2.49 -12.06 -0.91
N ASP A 54 -1.37 -12.78 -0.73
CA ASP A 54 -0.24 -12.28 0.04
C ASP A 54 0.53 -11.21 -0.76
N VAL A 55 0.24 -9.93 -0.49
CA VAL A 55 0.82 -8.78 -1.20
C VAL A 55 2.34 -8.70 -1.02
N THR A 56 2.84 -8.96 0.19
CA THR A 56 4.29 -8.89 0.46
C THR A 56 4.97 -10.16 -0.03
N GLY A 57 4.34 -11.32 0.18
CA GLY A 57 4.84 -12.62 -0.24
C GLY A 57 4.99 -12.74 -1.75
N ARG A 58 4.02 -12.25 -2.55
CA ARG A 58 4.09 -12.32 -4.02
C ARG A 58 5.23 -11.50 -4.61
N VAL A 59 5.52 -10.32 -4.04
CA VAL A 59 6.62 -9.45 -4.51
C VAL A 59 7.96 -10.09 -4.21
N LYS A 60 8.14 -10.57 -2.98
CA LYS A 60 9.35 -11.29 -2.57
C LYS A 60 9.57 -12.57 -3.36
N THR A 61 8.50 -13.32 -3.62
CA THR A 61 8.55 -14.53 -4.43
C THR A 61 8.99 -14.22 -5.86
N TYR A 62 8.46 -13.14 -6.45
CA TYR A 62 8.90 -12.69 -7.77
C TYR A 62 10.39 -12.35 -7.80
N GLU A 63 10.87 -11.61 -6.80
CA GLU A 63 12.30 -11.29 -6.68
C GLU A 63 13.17 -12.54 -6.50
N ALA A 64 12.75 -13.48 -5.64
CA ALA A 64 13.45 -14.73 -5.40
C ALA A 64 13.54 -15.57 -6.68
N ILE A 65 12.45 -15.67 -7.45
CA ILE A 65 12.43 -16.39 -8.74
C ILE A 65 13.41 -15.74 -9.73
N VAL A 66 13.45 -14.41 -9.81
CA VAL A 66 14.37 -13.69 -10.71
C VAL A 66 15.84 -13.89 -10.29
N LYS A 67 16.11 -13.94 -8.98
CA LYS A 67 17.47 -14.16 -8.43
C LYS A 67 17.88 -15.64 -8.42
N GLY A 68 16.94 -16.57 -8.61
CA GLY A 68 17.18 -18.01 -8.45
C GLY A 68 17.38 -18.43 -6.99
N GLU A 69 16.88 -17.63 -6.04
CA GLU A 69 16.92 -17.91 -4.62
C GLU A 69 15.70 -18.75 -4.19
N ASN A 70 15.79 -19.36 -3.01
CA ASN A 70 14.67 -20.13 -2.48
C ASN A 70 13.54 -19.21 -2.01
N ILE A 71 12.29 -19.65 -2.19
CA ILE A 71 11.11 -18.86 -1.82
C ILE A 71 11.00 -18.80 -0.30
N GLU A 72 10.79 -17.59 0.24
CA GLU A 72 10.58 -17.37 1.67
C GLU A 72 9.25 -17.99 2.16
N LYS A 73 9.12 -18.21 3.47
CA LYS A 73 7.87 -18.72 4.04
C LYS A 73 6.71 -17.72 3.81
N PRO A 74 5.54 -18.19 3.34
CA PRO A 74 4.39 -17.31 3.16
C PRO A 74 3.90 -16.66 4.44
N GLY A 75 3.30 -15.47 4.32
CA GLY A 75 2.72 -14.72 5.42
C GLY A 75 1.24 -14.99 5.64
N ILE A 76 0.58 -14.09 6.38
CA ILE A 76 -0.86 -14.12 6.62
C ILE A 76 -1.60 -13.59 5.38
N PRO A 77 -2.54 -14.36 4.81
CA PRO A 77 -3.40 -13.93 3.70
C PRO A 77 -4.14 -12.62 4.00
N GLU A 78 -4.26 -11.76 2.99
CA GLU A 78 -4.99 -10.51 3.16
C GLU A 78 -6.50 -10.74 3.36
N SER A 79 -7.06 -11.77 2.72
CA SER A 79 -8.46 -12.18 2.91
C SER A 79 -8.79 -12.51 4.36
N PHE A 80 -7.86 -13.11 5.10
CA PHE A 80 -8.04 -13.40 6.53
C PHE A 80 -8.07 -12.13 7.37
N LYS A 81 -7.25 -11.13 7.04
CA LYS A 81 -7.28 -9.83 7.74
C LYS A 81 -8.61 -9.10 7.50
N VAL A 82 -9.09 -9.14 6.26
CA VAL A 82 -10.40 -8.58 5.89
C VAL A 82 -11.51 -9.27 6.68
N LEU A 83 -11.48 -10.61 6.78
CA LEU A 83 -12.44 -11.37 7.58
C LEU A 83 -12.48 -10.92 9.05
N ILE A 84 -11.32 -10.76 9.70
CA ILE A 84 -11.27 -10.29 11.10
C ILE A 84 -11.93 -8.91 11.22
N LYS A 85 -11.64 -7.99 10.29
CA LYS A 85 -12.21 -6.65 10.29
C LYS A 85 -13.71 -6.66 10.03
N GLU A 86 -14.19 -7.53 9.15
CA GLU A 86 -15.62 -7.71 8.90
C GLU A 86 -16.33 -8.24 10.16
N MET A 87 -15.74 -9.19 10.89
CA MET A 87 -16.31 -9.64 12.17
C MET A 87 -16.29 -8.53 13.23
N GLN A 88 -15.20 -7.78 13.34
CA GLN A 88 -15.10 -6.62 14.23
C GLN A 88 -16.14 -5.54 13.90
N SER A 89 -16.49 -5.37 12.62
CA SER A 89 -17.55 -4.43 12.19
C SER A 89 -18.95 -4.83 12.69
N LEU A 90 -19.16 -6.12 12.97
CA LEU A 90 -20.39 -6.65 13.57
C LEU A 90 -20.37 -6.60 15.10
N ALA A 91 -19.43 -5.88 15.70
CA ALA A 91 -19.19 -5.80 17.15
C ALA A 91 -18.85 -7.17 17.78
N LEU A 92 -18.26 -8.08 17.01
CA LEU A 92 -17.66 -9.30 17.53
C LEU A 92 -16.20 -9.04 17.88
N ASP A 93 -15.81 -9.40 19.09
CA ASP A 93 -14.42 -9.33 19.52
C ASP A 93 -13.69 -10.61 19.09
N VAL A 94 -12.77 -10.46 18.14
CA VAL A 94 -11.99 -11.55 17.55
C VAL A 94 -10.53 -11.22 17.69
N GLU A 95 -9.84 -12.02 18.50
CA GLU A 95 -8.42 -11.89 18.79
C GLU A 95 -7.68 -13.15 18.32
N VAL A 96 -6.48 -12.95 17.76
CA VAL A 96 -5.57 -14.05 17.43
C VAL A 96 -4.62 -14.24 18.61
N LEU A 97 -4.72 -15.38 19.27
CA LEU A 97 -3.88 -15.71 20.43
C LEU A 97 -2.70 -16.58 20.00
N SER A 98 -1.52 -16.27 20.53
CA SER A 98 -0.34 -17.14 20.47
C SER A 98 -0.49 -18.32 21.44
N GLU A 99 0.39 -19.33 21.34
CA GLU A 99 0.43 -20.47 22.27
C GLU A 99 0.60 -20.04 23.74
N GLU A 100 1.24 -18.89 23.97
CA GLU A 100 1.42 -18.29 25.30
C GLU A 100 0.22 -17.44 25.78
N GLY A 101 -0.90 -17.42 25.04
CA GLY A 101 -2.08 -16.62 25.36
C GLY A 101 -1.90 -15.11 25.14
N LYS A 102 -0.85 -14.70 24.44
CA LYS A 102 -0.60 -13.30 24.07
C LYS A 102 -1.32 -12.95 22.78
N GLU A 103 -1.93 -11.77 22.75
CA GLU A 103 -2.59 -11.23 21.56
C GLU A 103 -1.55 -10.92 20.46
N VAL A 104 -1.81 -11.43 19.25
CA VAL A 104 -1.02 -11.15 18.06
C VAL A 104 -1.78 -10.13 17.21
N LYS A 105 -1.21 -8.92 17.10
CA LYS A 105 -1.79 -7.88 16.24
C LYS A 105 -1.63 -8.25 14.78
N VAL A 106 -2.75 -8.47 14.11
CA VAL A 106 -2.82 -8.66 12.66
C VAL A 106 -3.07 -7.29 12.01
N SER A 107 -1.99 -6.56 11.70
CA SER A 107 -2.08 -5.26 11.02
C SER A 107 -2.13 -5.40 9.50
N ARG A 108 -2.87 -4.51 8.86
CA ARG A 108 -2.81 -4.29 7.42
C ARG A 108 -1.67 -3.33 7.08
N ALA A 109 -1.17 -3.38 5.85
CA ALA A 109 -0.16 -2.40 5.40
C ALA A 109 -0.69 -0.95 5.48
N GLU A 110 -2.00 -0.77 5.31
CA GLU A 110 -2.68 0.52 5.51
C GLU A 110 -2.66 1.00 6.97
N ASP A 111 -2.75 0.08 7.94
CA ASP A 111 -2.66 0.40 9.36
C ASP A 111 -1.24 0.82 9.74
N GLU A 112 -0.23 0.22 9.11
CA GLU A 112 1.17 0.63 9.28
C GLU A 112 1.41 2.01 8.69
N ILE A 113 0.84 2.32 7.52
CA ILE A 113 0.93 3.65 6.93
C ILE A 113 0.24 4.68 7.83
N MET A 114 -0.99 4.42 8.29
CA MET A 114 -1.70 5.29 9.25
C MET A 114 -0.87 5.50 10.52
N LYS A 115 -0.30 4.44 11.08
CA LYS A 115 0.56 4.53 12.26
C LYS A 115 1.83 5.35 12.00
N THR A 116 2.47 5.20 10.84
CA THR A 116 3.64 6.03 10.49
C THR A 116 3.27 7.49 10.22
N VAL A 117 2.08 7.76 9.67
CA VAL A 117 1.55 9.12 9.45
C VAL A 117 1.23 9.78 10.79
N GLU A 118 0.65 9.03 11.73
CA GLU A 118 0.44 9.43 13.12
C GLU A 118 1.78 9.67 13.84
N ASP A 119 2.75 8.76 13.71
CA ASP A 119 4.10 8.88 14.30
C ASP A 119 4.89 10.06 13.71
N LEU A 120 4.62 10.44 12.45
CA LEU A 120 5.21 11.60 11.78
C LEU A 120 4.43 12.91 12.03
N GLY A 121 3.33 12.88 12.78
CA GLY A 121 2.57 14.06 13.19
C GLY A 121 1.90 14.81 12.02
N ILE A 122 1.54 14.10 10.95
CA ILE A 122 0.84 14.69 9.79
C ILE A 122 -0.66 14.63 10.08
N ASP A 123 -1.22 15.71 10.63
CA ASP A 123 -2.66 15.89 10.75
C ASP A 123 -3.28 16.07 9.34
N LEU A 124 -3.93 15.04 8.80
CA LEU A 124 -4.72 15.11 7.56
C LEU A 124 -6.14 15.66 7.80
N LYS A 125 -6.28 16.64 8.70
CA LYS A 125 -7.54 17.38 8.88
C LYS A 125 -7.47 18.69 8.11
N GLU A 126 -8.56 19.01 7.39
CA GLU A 126 -8.82 20.15 6.48
C GLU A 126 -8.55 19.77 5.01
N GLU A 127 -9.53 19.63 4.11
CA GLU A 127 -10.73 20.45 3.88
C GLU A 127 -12.02 19.60 3.76
N LYS A 128 -12.94 19.78 4.70
CA LYS A 128 -14.38 19.69 4.41
C LYS A 128 -14.96 21.01 4.85
N ASP A 129 -14.98 21.98 3.93
CA ASP A 129 -15.95 23.06 3.98
C ASP A 129 -16.06 23.65 2.57
N LEU A 130 -17.33 23.76 2.11
CA LEU A 130 -17.83 24.61 1.03
C LEU A 130 -17.98 24.00 -0.38
N GLU A 131 -19.04 23.20 -0.56
CA GLU A 131 -19.97 23.45 -1.66
C GLU A 131 -21.41 23.51 -1.12
N ASP A 132 -21.81 24.68 -0.65
CA ASP A 132 -23.19 25.15 -0.81
C ASP A 132 -23.13 26.67 -1.05
N GLY A 133 -23.48 27.06 -2.28
CA GLY A 133 -23.32 28.42 -2.76
C GLY A 133 -24.22 29.42 -2.04
N LYS A 134 -23.64 30.55 -1.64
CA LYS A 134 -24.30 31.87 -1.65
C LYS A 134 -23.27 33.00 -1.60
N VAL A 135 -23.22 33.75 -2.70
CA VAL A 135 -22.50 35.02 -2.86
C VAL A 135 -23.04 36.06 -1.88
N LYS A 136 -22.16 36.73 -1.13
CA LYS A 136 -22.30 38.15 -0.74
C LYS A 136 -20.94 38.85 -0.63
N GLU A 137 -20.71 39.76 -1.57
CA GLU A 137 -19.84 40.95 -1.48
C GLU A 137 -20.12 41.75 -0.17
N THR A 138 -19.23 42.53 0.47
CA THR A 138 -18.20 43.45 -0.01
C THR A 138 -17.25 43.92 1.14
N LYS A 139 -16.04 44.33 0.76
CA LYS A 139 -15.22 45.48 1.23
C LYS A 139 -14.51 45.45 2.61
N GLY A 140 -13.23 45.09 2.56
CA GLY A 140 -12.10 46.05 2.67
C GLY A 140 -11.64 46.50 4.06
N LYS A 141 -10.41 46.12 4.44
CA LYS A 141 -9.32 47.05 4.81
C LYS A 141 -8.01 46.29 5.08
N ASP A 142 -6.99 46.69 4.34
CA ASP A 142 -5.57 46.37 4.54
C ASP A 142 -5.08 46.66 5.96
N LYS A 143 -4.18 45.81 6.48
CA LYS A 143 -2.82 46.20 6.90
C LYS A 143 -2.03 45.03 7.51
N LYS A 144 -0.86 44.79 6.89
CA LYS A 144 0.44 44.33 7.46
C LYS A 144 0.40 42.96 8.17
N ILE A 145 1.19 41.97 7.77
CA ILE A 145 2.65 41.96 7.96
C ILE A 145 3.29 41.07 6.88
N LYS A 146 4.05 41.71 5.96
CA LYS A 146 5.14 41.09 5.20
C LYS A 146 6.37 41.07 6.10
N ARG A 147 7.00 39.90 6.30
CA ARG A 147 8.46 39.71 6.42
C ARG A 147 8.75 38.22 6.68
N LYS A 148 9.75 37.69 5.97
CA LYS A 148 10.25 36.29 5.93
C LYS A 148 9.67 35.39 4.83
N LYS A 149 9.77 35.84 3.58
CA LYS A 149 9.93 34.96 2.40
C LYS A 149 10.56 35.78 1.28
N SER A 150 11.86 36.07 1.42
CA SER A 150 12.63 36.71 0.35
C SER A 150 14.15 36.53 0.48
N GLU A 151 14.63 35.61 1.33
CA GLU A 151 16.08 35.41 1.52
C GLU A 151 16.59 34.07 0.93
N ASP A 152 15.77 33.02 0.80
CA ASP A 152 16.26 31.74 0.28
C ASP A 152 16.30 31.62 -1.27
N GLU A 153 15.56 32.46 -2.01
CA GLU A 153 15.57 32.40 -3.50
C GLU A 153 16.73 33.18 -4.14
N LYS A 154 17.58 33.85 -3.36
CA LYS A 154 18.70 34.64 -3.91
C LYS A 154 20.07 33.94 -3.87
N GLU A 155 20.24 32.83 -3.16
CA GLU A 155 21.52 32.12 -3.12
C GLU A 155 21.74 31.15 -4.30
N GLU A 156 20.69 30.53 -4.85
CA GLU A 156 20.86 29.59 -5.97
C GLU A 156 21.13 30.28 -7.33
N SER A 157 20.72 31.54 -7.48
CA SER A 157 20.94 32.29 -8.73
C SER A 157 22.38 32.83 -8.84
N ASN A 158 23.05 33.09 -7.73
CA ASN A 158 24.38 33.72 -7.71
C ASN A 158 25.56 32.72 -7.83
N THR A 159 25.33 31.43 -7.53
CA THR A 159 26.35 30.37 -7.70
C THR A 159 26.42 29.82 -9.13
N LYS A 160 25.34 29.90 -9.92
CA LYS A 160 25.33 29.46 -11.33
C LYS A 160 25.97 30.46 -12.31
N VAL A 161 26.00 31.76 -11.97
CA VAL A 161 26.60 32.81 -12.84
C VAL A 161 28.14 32.86 -12.72
N SER A 162 28.70 32.55 -11.56
CA SER A 162 30.15 32.61 -11.31
C SER A 162 30.93 31.42 -11.90
N LYS A 163 30.33 30.23 -12.01
CA LYS A 163 30.97 29.06 -12.64
C LYS A 163 31.01 29.13 -14.17
N LYS A 164 30.05 29.82 -14.82
CA LYS A 164 29.98 29.92 -16.30
C LYS A 164 30.97 30.94 -16.91
N LYS A 165 31.41 31.94 -16.13
CA LYS A 165 32.45 32.91 -16.57
C LYS A 165 33.89 32.38 -16.48
N LYS A 166 34.17 31.39 -15.61
CA LYS A 166 35.54 30.88 -15.39
C LYS A 166 36.01 29.85 -16.43
N VAL A 167 35.09 29.32 -17.26
CA VAL A 167 35.42 28.33 -18.32
C VAL A 167 35.65 28.99 -19.69
N ARG A 168 35.24 30.25 -19.88
CA ARG A 168 35.34 30.96 -21.17
C ARG A 168 36.57 31.88 -21.32
N SER A 169 37.57 31.81 -20.42
CA SER A 169 38.85 32.53 -20.56
C SER A 169 40.08 31.60 -20.64
N LYS A 170 39.91 30.33 -20.99
CA LYS A 170 41.00 29.41 -21.35
C LYS A 170 40.68 28.62 -22.62
N LYS A 171 40.64 29.34 -23.75
CA LYS A 171 41.06 28.96 -25.11
C LYS A 171 40.54 29.99 -26.08
#